data_AF-A0A0D3A009-F1
#
_entry.id   AF-A0A0D3A009-F1
#
_cell.length_a   1.000
_cell.length_b   1.000
_cell.length_c   1.000
_cell.angle_alpha   90.00
_cell.angle_beta   90.00
_cell.angle_gamma   90.00
#
_symmetry.space_group_name_H-M   'P 1'
#
loop_
_entity.id
_entity.type
_entity.pdbx_description
1 polymer ?
#
loop_
_entity_poly.entity_id
_entity_poly.type
_entity_poly.pdbx_seq_one_letter_code
_entity_poly.pdbx_strand_id
1 'polypeptide(L)' 'MASTAAAVPFWRAVGMTYITYSNICANRVRNCLKEPFKAESMSSEKVHFSLSRWADGKPHKP' A
#
# COMPACT_ATOMS: atom_id res chain seq x y z
N MET A 1 29.80 -21.71 -1.12
CA MET A 1 28.43 -22.07 -0.71
C MET A 1 28.01 -21.14 0.42
N ALA A 2 26.99 -20.31 0.16
CA ALA A 2 26.29 -19.34 1.05
C ALA A 2 27.16 -18.23 1.68
N SER A 3 26.80 -16.95 1.63
CA SER A 3 25.47 -16.38 1.80
C SER A 3 25.28 -15.15 0.90
N THR A 4 24.33 -15.24 -0.03
CA THR A 4 23.63 -14.07 -0.52
C THR A 4 23.10 -13.33 0.70
N ALA A 5 23.67 -12.16 1.03
CA ALA A 5 22.89 -11.12 1.67
C ALA A 5 21.72 -10.89 0.71
N ALA A 6 20.60 -11.57 0.96
CA ALA A 6 19.51 -11.71 0.02
C ALA A 6 19.16 -10.30 -0.46
N ALA A 7 19.35 -10.03 -1.76
CA ALA A 7 19.17 -8.72 -2.35
C ALA A 7 17.79 -8.20 -1.95
N VAL A 8 17.74 -7.37 -0.91
CA VAL A 8 16.47 -6.93 -0.34
C VAL A 8 15.86 -6.02 -1.41
N PRO A 9 14.65 -6.31 -1.90
CA PRO A 9 14.03 -5.46 -2.90
C PRO A 9 14.00 -4.01 -2.41
N PHE A 10 14.28 -3.05 -3.28
CA PHE A 10 14.50 -1.64 -2.90
C PHE A 10 13.40 -1.06 -1.99
N TRP A 11 12.15 -1.48 -2.16
CA TRP A 11 11.01 -1.05 -1.36
C TRP A 11 11.10 -1.56 0.09
N ARG A 12 11.69 -2.73 0.36
CA ARG A 12 11.98 -3.21 1.72
C ARG A 12 13.02 -2.35 2.43
N ALA A 13 14.00 -1.83 1.69
CA ALA A 13 15.08 -1.02 2.27
C ALA A 13 14.56 0.30 2.86
N VAL A 14 13.45 0.82 2.34
CA VAL A 14 12.78 2.04 2.85
C VAL A 14 11.66 1.75 3.85
N GLY A 15 11.57 0.51 4.36
CA GLY A 15 10.55 0.11 5.32
C GLY A 15 9.14 -0.07 4.72
N MET A 16 9.02 -0.10 3.39
CA MET A 16 7.74 -0.32 2.72
C MET A 16 7.37 -1.80 2.75
N THR A 17 6.09 -2.09 2.96
CA THR A 17 5.55 -3.45 2.79
C THR A 17 5.30 -3.75 1.32
N TYR A 18 5.28 -5.03 0.97
CA TYR A 18 4.94 -5.47 -0.40
C TYR A 18 3.55 -4.98 -0.82
N ILE A 19 2.59 -4.98 0.11
CA ILE A 19 1.21 -4.53 -0.12
C ILE A 19 1.20 -3.05 -0.51
N THR A 20 1.91 -2.21 0.24
CA THR A 20 2.03 -0.78 -0.06
C THR A 20 2.69 -0.55 -1.42
N TYR A 21 3.77 -1.28 -1.72
CA TYR A 21 4.45 -1.19 -3.02
C TYR A 21 3.52 -1.55 -4.18
N SER A 22 2.85 -2.70 -4.10
CA SER A 22 1.94 -3.19 -5.15
C SER A 22 0.75 -2.23 -5.36
N ASN A 23 0.22 -1.65 -4.29
CA ASN A 23 -0.88 -0.68 -4.38
C ASN A 23 -0.45 0.61 -5.10
N ILE A 24 0.77 1.10 -4.87
CA ILE A 24 1.32 2.27 -5.58
C ILE A 24 1.46 1.98 -7.08
N CYS A 25 2.01 0.82 -7.44
CA CYS A 25 2.13 0.41 -8.84
C CYS A 25 0.75 0.31 -9.51
N ALA A 26 -0.22 -0.30 -8.84
CA ALA A 26 -1.58 -0.43 -9.35
C ALA A 26 -2.27 0.93 -9.54
N ASN A 27 -2.08 1.87 -8.61
CA ASN A 27 -2.57 3.24 -8.72
C ASN A 27 -2.01 3.94 -9.97
N ARG A 28 -0.69 3.85 -10.19
CA ARG A 28 -0.06 4.46 -11.35
C ARG A 28 -0.61 3.91 -12.67
N VAL A 29 -0.82 2.59 -12.74
CA VAL A 29 -1.43 1.95 -13.91
C VAL A 29 -2.85 2.45 -14.13
N ARG A 30 -3.70 2.48 -13.10
CA ARG A 30 -5.09 2.97 -13.20
C ARG A 30 -5.18 4.40 -13.71
N ASN A 31 -4.26 5.25 -13.29
CA ASN A 31 -4.22 6.65 -13.72
C ASN A 31 -3.90 6.84 -15.21
N CYS A 32 -3.26 5.85 -15.84
CA CYS A 32 -2.96 5.84 -17.27
C CYS A 32 -4.09 5.27 -18.14
N LEU A 33 -5.20 4.79 -17.56
CA LEU A 33 -6.33 4.30 -18.34
C LEU A 33 -7.08 5.44 -19.03
N LYS A 34 -7.70 5.13 -20.18
CA LYS A 34 -8.61 6.02 -20.89
C LYS A 34 -9.98 6.03 -20.21
N GLU A 35 -10.69 7.15 -20.30
CA GLU A 35 -12.11 7.18 -19.93
C GLU A 35 -12.95 6.29 -20.87
N PRO A 36 -13.93 5.53 -20.34
CA PRO A 36 -14.52 5.56 -18.99
C PRO A 36 -13.89 4.62 -17.95
N PHE A 37 -12.96 3.75 -18.37
CA PHE A 37 -12.40 2.68 -17.53
C PHE A 37 -11.58 3.20 -16.35
N LYS A 38 -11.02 4.41 -16.50
CA LYS A 38 -10.38 5.14 -15.41
C LYS A 38 -11.40 5.46 -14.31
N ALA A 39 -12.52 6.10 -14.64
CA ALA A 39 -13.56 6.44 -13.67
C ALA A 39 -14.08 5.21 -12.88
N GLU A 40 -14.30 4.09 -13.56
CA GLU A 40 -14.69 2.83 -12.92
C GLU A 40 -13.63 2.31 -11.94
N SER A 41 -12.36 2.35 -12.36
CA SER A 41 -11.22 1.86 -11.56
C SER A 41 -10.91 2.74 -10.35
N MET A 42 -11.22 4.06 -10.41
CA MET A 42 -10.99 5.02 -9.32
C MET A 42 -11.88 4.75 -8.09
N SER A 43 -13.00 4.04 -8.25
CA SER A 43 -13.86 3.66 -7.12
C SER A 43 -13.14 2.77 -6.11
N SER A 44 -12.25 1.89 -6.58
CA SER A 44 -11.54 0.90 -5.77
C SER A 44 -10.33 1.48 -5.02
N GLU A 45 -9.92 2.70 -5.33
CA GLU A 45 -8.80 3.40 -4.68
C GLU A 45 -9.20 4.05 -3.36
N LYS A 46 -10.49 4.38 -3.20
CA LYS A 46 -11.01 5.07 -2.02
C LYS A 46 -11.11 4.12 -0.83
N VAL A 47 -10.12 4.14 0.05
CA VAL A 47 -10.18 3.41 1.32
C VAL A 47 -10.53 4.38 2.44
N HIS A 48 -11.74 4.27 2.98
CA HIS A 48 -12.22 5.07 4.10
C HIS A 48 -12.24 4.22 5.37
N PHE A 49 -11.20 4.34 6.20
CA PHE A 49 -11.15 3.71 7.51
C PHE A 49 -10.47 4.61 8.52
N SER A 50 -10.84 4.44 9.79
CA SER A 50 -10.17 5.06 10.94
C SER A 50 -9.56 3.96 11.78
N LEU A 51 -8.29 4.08 12.14
CA LEU A 51 -7.58 3.11 12.94
C LEU A 51 -7.26 3.75 14.30
N SER A 52 -7.80 3.16 15.37
CA SER A 52 -7.46 3.55 16.74
C SER A 52 -6.57 2.47 17.37
N ARG A 53 -5.41 2.87 17.89
CA ARG A 53 -4.54 1.98 18.66
C ARG A 53 -5.16 1.76 20.04
N TRP A 54 -5.29 0.51 20.45
CA TRP A 54 -5.72 0.14 21.80
C TRP A 54 -4.50 -0.10 22.68
N ALA A 55 -4.45 0.55 23.83
CA ALA A 55 -3.43 0.34 24.86
C ALA A 55 -4.10 0.42 26.23
N ASP A 56 -3.65 -0.40 27.19
CA ASP A 56 -4.14 -0.40 28.57
C ASP A 56 -5.68 -0.50 28.70
N GLY A 57 -6.32 -1.22 27.77
CA GLY A 57 -7.77 -1.44 27.75
C GLY A 57 -8.60 -0.25 27.29
N LYS A 58 -7.99 0.86 26.84
CA LYS A 58 -8.70 2.02 26.30
C LYS A 58 -8.28 2.31 24.86
N PRO A 59 -9.23 2.70 23.98
CA PRO A 59 -8.88 3.14 22.64
C PRO A 59 -8.20 4.52 22.73
N HIS A 60 -7.03 4.66 22.12
CA HIS A 60 -6.45 5.98 21.88
C HIS A 60 -7.26 6.71 20.82
N LYS A 61 -7.36 8.04 20.94
CA LYS A 61 -8.05 8.86 19.95
C LYS A 61 -7.45 8.59 18.55
N PRO A 62 -8.28 8.36 17.52
CA PRO A 62 -7.81 8.20 16.14
C PRO A 62 -7.15 9.48 15.63
#